data_AF-A0A955SKS5-F1
#
_entry.id   AF-A0A955SKS5-F1
#
_cell.length_a   1.000
_cell.length_b   1.000
_cell.length_c   1.000
_cell.angle_alpha   90.00
_cell.angle_beta   90.00
_cell.angle_gamma   90.00
#
_symmetry.space_group_name_H-M   'P 1'
#
loop_
_entity.id
_entity.type
_entity.pdbx_description
1 polymer ?
#
loop_
_entity_poly.entity_id
_entity_poly.type
_entity_poly.pdbx_seq_one_letter_code
_entity_poly.pdbx_strand_id
1 'polypeptide(L)'
;MKFMVLKTLWLLFLLMPATAAMGQNVDWKTTVGEAVDTLQQYLRFNTTNPPGNVTEAAGFLQNLLEGEGIAVTRYEAAPGKINLAA
;
A
#
# COMPACT_ATOMS: atom_id res chain seq x y z
N MET A 1 19.49 -21.25 -38.85
CA MET A 1 18.22 -20.51 -38.66
C MET A 1 17.86 -20.27 -37.17
N LYS A 2 18.02 -21.25 -36.27
CA LYS A 2 17.74 -21.10 -34.81
C LYS A 2 18.57 -20.02 -34.08
N PHE A 3 19.83 -19.81 -34.48
CA PHE A 3 20.71 -18.81 -33.84
C PHE A 3 20.39 -17.35 -34.21
N MET A 4 19.68 -17.11 -35.31
CA MET A 4 19.34 -15.75 -35.76
C MET A 4 18.12 -15.22 -35.01
N VAL A 5 17.11 -16.06 -34.77
CA VAL A 5 15.91 -15.74 -33.97
C VAL A 5 16.27 -15.42 -32.52
N LEU A 6 17.25 -16.14 -31.96
CA LEU A 6 17.71 -15.89 -30.59
C LEU A 6 18.44 -14.53 -30.48
N LYS A 7 19.24 -14.13 -31.48
CA LYS A 7 19.89 -12.80 -31.47
C LYS A 7 18.90 -11.63 -31.63
N THR A 8 17.82 -11.81 -32.40
CA THR A 8 16.77 -10.79 -32.56
C THR A 8 15.98 -10.57 -31.27
N LEU A 9 15.77 -11.62 -30.46
CA LEU A 9 15.12 -11.50 -29.15
C LEU A 9 15.93 -10.67 -28.13
N TRP A 10 17.26 -10.74 -28.18
CA TRP A 10 18.13 -9.94 -27.31
C TRP A 10 18.15 -8.45 -27.69
N LEU A 11 18.01 -8.13 -28.98
CA LEU A 11 17.93 -6.73 -29.43
C LEU A 11 16.62 -6.04 -29.01
N LEU A 12 15.51 -6.79 -28.91
CA LEU A 12 14.22 -6.27 -28.45
C LEU A 12 14.19 -5.98 -26.94
N PHE A 13 15.01 -6.68 -26.14
CA PHE A 13 15.14 -6.44 -24.70
C PHE A 13 15.92 -5.15 -24.38
N LEU A 14 16.83 -4.73 -25.27
CA LEU A 14 17.63 -3.51 -25.14
C LEU A 14 16.87 -2.22 -25.50
N LEU A 15 15.69 -2.33 -26.12
CA LEU A 15 14.82 -1.21 -26.50
C LEU A 15 13.71 -0.94 -25.49
N MET A 16 13.69 -1.63 -24.34
CA MET A 16 12.83 -1.22 -23.23
C MET A 16 13.31 0.15 -22.74
N PRO A 17 12.54 1.23 -22.92
CA PRO A 17 12.90 2.49 -22.31
C PRO A 17 12.91 2.25 -20.80
N ALA A 18 14.03 2.55 -20.16
CA ALA A 18 14.12 2.66 -18.71
C ALA A 18 13.33 3.89 -18.27
N THR A 19 12.01 3.83 -18.32
CA THR A 19 11.10 4.85 -17.78
C THR A 19 10.81 4.62 -16.29
N ALA A 20 11.48 3.66 -15.66
CA ALA A 20 11.40 3.48 -14.23
C ALA A 20 12.34 4.50 -13.56
N ALA A 21 11.76 5.33 -12.69
CA ALA A 21 12.42 6.27 -11.78
C ALA A 21 12.63 7.72 -12.28
N MET A 22 11.65 8.31 -12.96
CA MET A 22 11.35 9.72 -12.63
C MET A 22 10.54 9.71 -11.34
N GLY A 23 11.09 10.26 -10.26
CA GLY A 23 10.36 10.39 -8.99
C GLY A 23 9.04 11.11 -9.22
N GLN A 24 7.97 10.61 -8.61
CA GLN A 24 6.65 11.24 -8.69
C GLN A 24 6.75 12.66 -8.11
N ASN A 25 6.20 13.64 -8.82
CA ASN A 25 6.06 14.98 -8.27
C ASN A 25 4.88 14.97 -7.30
N VAL A 26 5.20 14.83 -6.00
CA VAL A 26 4.20 14.77 -4.93
C VAL A 26 3.76 16.20 -4.58
N ASP A 27 2.45 16.46 -4.62
CA ASP A 27 1.88 17.69 -4.06
C ASP A 27 1.85 17.58 -2.53
N TRP A 28 2.97 17.96 -1.91
CA TRP A 28 3.15 17.89 -0.46
C TRP A 28 2.11 18.68 0.33
N LYS A 29 1.56 19.77 -0.25
CA LYS A 29 0.56 20.55 0.47
C LYS A 29 -0.74 19.75 0.63
N THR A 30 -1.19 19.12 -0.44
CA THR A 30 -2.40 18.29 -0.44
C THR A 30 -2.17 17.00 0.36
N THR A 31 -1.06 16.30 0.12
CA THR A 31 -0.74 15.04 0.80
C THR A 31 -0.63 15.20 2.32
N VAL A 32 -0.08 16.33 2.81
CA VAL A 32 -0.05 16.60 4.26
C VAL A 32 -1.46 16.78 4.84
N GLY A 33 -2.36 17.45 4.12
CA GLY A 33 -3.75 17.59 4.52
C GLY A 33 -4.44 16.23 4.67
N GLU A 34 -4.33 15.39 3.64
CA GLU A 34 -4.88 14.03 3.63
C GLU A 34 -4.31 13.16 4.77
N ALA A 35 -3.01 13.25 5.01
CA ALA A 35 -2.35 12.52 6.09
C ALA A 35 -2.85 12.97 7.48
N VAL A 36 -3.01 14.27 7.69
CA VAL A 36 -3.54 14.83 8.95
C VAL A 36 -4.99 14.40 9.17
N ASP A 37 -5.83 14.51 8.14
CA ASP A 37 -7.24 14.14 8.22
C ASP A 37 -7.41 12.64 8.49
N THR A 38 -6.58 11.81 7.85
CA THR A 38 -6.53 10.35 8.09
C THR A 38 -6.11 10.05 9.52
N LEU A 39 -5.05 10.70 10.02
CA LEU A 39 -4.57 10.51 11.39
C LEU A 39 -5.62 10.94 12.42
N GLN A 40 -6.29 12.07 12.21
CA GLN A 40 -7.35 12.54 13.10
C GLN A 40 -8.54 11.57 13.16
N GLN A 41 -8.91 10.96 12.04
CA GLN A 41 -9.93 9.91 12.01
C GLN A 41 -9.47 8.67 12.77
N TYR A 42 -8.24 8.22 12.53
CA TYR A 42 -7.68 7.05 13.19
C TYR A 42 -7.59 7.20 14.72
N LEU A 43 -7.23 8.40 15.20
CA LEU A 43 -7.11 8.69 16.64
C LEU A 43 -8.46 8.63 17.40
N ARG A 44 -9.61 8.63 16.70
CA ARG A 44 -10.93 8.55 17.35
C ARG A 44 -11.29 7.12 17.79
N PHE A 45 -10.60 6.11 17.29
CA PHE A 45 -10.83 4.72 17.70
C PHE A 45 -10.18 4.45 19.06
N ASN A 46 -10.96 3.95 20.03
CA ASN A 46 -10.43 3.64 21.35
C ASN A 46 -9.66 2.32 21.35
N THR A 47 -8.36 2.40 21.10
CA THR A 47 -7.43 1.26 21.13
C THR A 47 -6.66 1.15 22.45
N THR A 48 -7.16 1.76 23.54
CA THR A 48 -6.48 1.80 24.84
C THR A 48 -6.25 0.40 25.41
N ASN A 49 -5.05 0.16 25.94
CA ASN A 49 -4.65 -1.09 26.56
C ASN A 49 -4.54 -0.94 28.09
N PRO A 50 -5.22 -1.77 28.91
CA PRO A 50 -6.14 -2.88 28.58
C PRO A 50 -7.56 -2.44 28.17
N PRO A 51 -8.30 -3.22 27.34
CA PRO A 51 -7.93 -4.52 26.76
C PRO A 51 -7.13 -4.42 25.44
N GLY A 52 -7.02 -3.24 24.84
CA GLY A 52 -6.28 -3.00 23.59
C GLY A 52 -6.96 -3.63 22.37
N ASN A 53 -8.28 -3.47 22.24
CA ASN A 53 -9.03 -3.93 21.07
C ASN A 53 -8.82 -2.97 19.89
N VAL A 54 -8.33 -3.47 18.77
CA VAL A 54 -8.03 -2.68 17.56
C VAL A 54 -8.97 -2.97 16.39
N THR A 55 -10.08 -3.68 16.63
CA THR A 55 -10.98 -4.18 15.56
C THR A 55 -11.50 -3.07 14.66
N GLU A 56 -12.00 -1.97 15.25
CA GLU A 56 -12.56 -0.85 14.50
C GLU A 56 -11.45 -0.05 13.78
N ALA A 57 -10.36 0.23 14.47
CA ALA A 57 -9.20 0.93 13.92
C ALA A 57 -8.59 0.18 12.73
N ALA A 58 -8.46 -1.15 12.83
CA ALA A 58 -8.01 -2.00 11.72
C ALA A 58 -9.03 -2.03 10.57
N GLY A 59 -10.34 -2.05 10.86
CA GLY A 59 -11.37 -1.96 9.83
C GLY A 59 -11.31 -0.66 9.04
N PHE A 60 -11.06 0.47 9.71
CA PHE A 60 -10.86 1.76 9.06
C PHE A 60 -9.66 1.74 8.10
N LEU A 61 -8.50 1.26 8.57
CA LEU A 61 -7.29 1.20 7.73
C LEU A 61 -7.44 0.22 6.57
N GLN A 62 -8.09 -0.92 6.77
CA GLN A 62 -8.38 -1.87 5.70
C GLN A 62 -9.20 -1.20 4.59
N ASN A 63 -10.29 -0.52 4.94
CA ASN A 63 -11.14 0.17 3.96
C ASN A 63 -10.38 1.28 3.22
N LEU A 64 -9.53 2.03 3.93
CA LEU A 64 -8.70 3.08 3.33
C LEU A 64 -7.74 2.48 2.28
N LEU A 65 -7.00 1.44 2.65
CA LEU A 65 -6.03 0.78 1.79
C LEU A 65 -6.69 0.13 0.56
N GLU A 66 -7.78 -0.61 0.78
CA GLU A 66 -8.53 -1.24 -0.31
C GLU A 66 -9.16 -0.20 -1.25
N GLY A 67 -9.60 0.94 -0.72
CA GLY A 67 -10.10 2.08 -1.51
C GLY A 67 -9.04 2.66 -2.46
N GLU A 68 -7.76 2.62 -2.06
CA GLU A 68 -6.61 3.01 -2.88
C GLU A 68 -6.10 1.87 -3.78
N GLY A 69 -6.79 0.73 -3.83
CA GLY A 69 -6.41 -0.43 -4.63
C GLY A 69 -5.28 -1.27 -4.03
N ILE A 70 -4.95 -1.08 -2.75
CA ILE A 70 -3.95 -1.87 -2.03
C ILE A 70 -4.63 -3.09 -1.41
N ALA A 71 -4.22 -4.29 -1.81
CA ALA A 71 -4.80 -5.53 -1.33
C ALA A 71 -4.39 -5.80 0.13
N VAL A 72 -5.37 -5.96 1.01
CA VAL A 72 -5.12 -6.18 2.45
C VAL A 72 -5.47 -7.61 2.86
N THR A 73 -4.57 -8.27 3.58
CA THR A 73 -4.84 -9.50 4.31
C THR A 73 -4.95 -9.22 5.80
N ARG A 74 -6.04 -9.67 6.42
CA ARG A 74 -6.33 -9.49 7.85
C ARG A 74 -6.02 -10.74 8.65
N TYR A 75 -5.30 -10.59 9.74
CA TYR A 75 -4.97 -11.67 10.68
C TYR A 75 -5.46 -11.32 12.09
N GLU A 76 -6.10 -12.26 12.78
CA GLU A 76 -6.51 -12.11 14.17
C GLU A 76 -5.73 -13.09 15.06
N ALA A 77 -4.81 -12.56 15.87
CA ALA A 77 -3.97 -13.38 16.75
C ALA A 77 -4.70 -13.82 18.03
N ALA A 78 -5.67 -13.01 18.47
CA ALA A 78 -6.57 -13.23 19.61
C ALA A 78 -7.75 -12.26 19.47
N PRO A 79 -8.86 -12.44 20.22
CA PRO A 79 -10.02 -11.55 20.14
C PRO A 79 -9.64 -10.07 20.24
N GLY A 80 -9.90 -9.32 19.16
CA GLY A 80 -9.61 -7.89 19.09
C GLY A 80 -8.13 -7.52 18.85
N LYS A 81 -7.27 -8.49 18.55
CA LYS A 81 -5.84 -8.31 18.20
C LYS A 81 -5.64 -8.56 16.71
N ILE A 82 -5.90 -7.52 15.92
CA ILE A 82 -5.87 -7.57 14.46
C ILE A 82 -4.55 -7.01 13.93
N ASN A 83 -3.95 -7.70 12.96
CA ASN A 83 -2.88 -7.21 12.11
C ASN A 83 -3.35 -7.15 10.65
N LEU A 84 -2.84 -6.18 9.89
CA LEU A 84 -3.06 -6.04 8.45
C LEU A 84 -1.73 -6.20 7.72
N ALA A 85 -1.73 -6.96 6.62
CA ALA A 85 -0.62 -7.01 5.66
C ALA A 85 -1.13 -6.44 4.33
N ALA A 86 -0.45 -5.41 3.82
CA ALA A 86 -0.86 -4.61 2.66
C ALA A 86 0.33 -4.41 1.71
#